data_AF-A0A1Z1M251-F1
#
_entry.id   AF-A0A1Z1M251-F1
#
_cell.length_a   1.000
_cell.length_b   1.000
_cell.length_c   1.000
_cell.angle_alpha   90.00
_cell.angle_beta   90.00
_cell.angle_gamma   90.00
#
_symmetry.space_group_name_H-M   'P 1'
#
loop_
_entity.id
_entity.type
_entity.pdbx_description
1 polymer ?
#
loop_
_entity_poly.entity_id
_entity_poly.type
_entity_poly.pdbx_seq_one_letter_code
_entity_poly.pdbx_strand_id
1 'polypeptide(L)'
;MDQSYLIFRVDNKKNIELHYFFCQNIALNYSYPICFTMYFDNLSYCFYLISLCSCFNIISTSHKLYTGVELFKAYLSIKLSQNYVQQ
;
A
#
# COMPACT_ATOMS: atom_id res chain seq x y z
N MET A 1 17.63 2.91 -6.53
CA MET A 1 16.70 2.56 -5.43
C MET A 1 15.95 3.82 -5.10
N ASP A 2 14.62 3.80 -5.20
CA ASP A 2 13.84 4.99 -4.83
C ASP A 2 14.03 5.26 -3.34
N GLN A 3 14.02 6.52 -2.95
CA GLN A 3 14.10 6.94 -1.55
C GLN A 3 12.77 6.76 -0.83
N SER A 4 11.92 5.83 -1.28
CA SER A 4 10.60 5.61 -0.75
C SER A 4 10.27 4.14 -0.70
N TYR A 5 9.59 3.70 0.36
CA TYR A 5 9.08 2.34 0.47
C TYR A 5 7.62 2.33 0.91
N LEU A 6 6.93 1.26 0.54
CA LEU A 6 5.51 1.05 0.81
C LEU A 6 5.35 -0.22 1.65
N ILE A 7 4.55 -0.16 2.70
CA ILE A 7 4.17 -1.31 3.51
C ILE A 7 2.68 -1.54 3.38
N PHE A 8 2.30 -2.77 3.06
CA PHE A 8 0.93 -3.24 3.12
C PHE A 8 0.71 -4.03 4.40
N ARG A 9 -0.43 -3.82 5.04
CA ARG A 9 -0.88 -4.62 6.18
C ARG A 9 -2.32 -5.02 5.95
N VAL A 10 -2.62 -6.29 6.20
CA VAL A 10 -3.99 -6.81 6.18
C VAL A 10 -4.46 -6.93 7.63
N ASP A 11 -5.45 -6.12 8.01
CA ASP A 11 -6.06 -6.18 9.33
C ASP A 11 -7.41 -6.92 9.28
N ASN A 12 -7.62 -7.78 10.27
CA ASN A 12 -8.86 -8.55 10.48
C ASN A 12 -9.40 -9.27 9.23
N LYS A 13 -8.53 -9.63 8.28
CA LYS A 13 -8.87 -10.23 6.97
C LYS A 13 -9.93 -9.45 6.18
N LYS A 14 -10.07 -8.14 6.43
CA LYS A 14 -11.10 -7.30 5.78
C LYS A 14 -10.60 -5.92 5.39
N ASN A 15 -9.54 -5.45 6.03
CA ASN A 15 -8.99 -4.12 5.78
C ASN A 15 -7.59 -4.27 5.22
N ILE A 16 -7.27 -3.48 4.21
CA ILE A 16 -5.89 -3.28 3.77
C ILE A 16 -5.48 -1.88 4.19
N GLU A 17 -4.38 -1.81 4.92
CA GLU A 17 -3.69 -0.59 5.27
C GLU A 17 -2.45 -0.47 4.38
N LEU A 18 -2.26 0.69 3.77
CA LEU A 18 -1.07 1.02 3.00
C LEU A 18 -0.36 2.19 3.66
N HIS A 19 0.92 1.98 3.99
CA HIS A 19 1.79 2.96 4.60
C HIS A 19 2.87 3.37 3.61
N TYR A 20 2.96 4.66 3.30
CA TYR A 20 4.02 5.22 2.47
C TYR A 20 5.07 5.94 3.31
N PHE A 21 6.34 5.59 3.07
CA PHE A 21 7.48 6.17 3.74
C PHE A 21 8.45 6.79 2.74
N PHE A 22 8.99 7.96 3.08
CA PHE A 22 9.98 8.67 2.29
C PHE A 22 11.25 8.90 3.12
N CYS A 23 12.40 8.40 2.66
CA CYS A 23 13.67 8.39 3.38
C CYS A 23 14.15 9.79 3.80
N GLN A 24 13.87 10.85 3.03
CA GLN A 24 14.29 12.20 3.41
C GLN A 24 13.52 12.74 4.64
N ASN A 25 12.35 12.19 4.96
CA ASN A 25 11.52 12.60 6.09
C ASN A 25 11.79 11.81 7.38
N ILE A 26 12.66 10.80 7.36
CA ILE A 26 12.97 9.97 8.54
C ILE A 26 13.67 10.80 9.64
N ALA A 27 14.38 11.87 9.26
CA ALA A 27 15.07 12.75 10.20
C ALA A 27 14.15 13.77 10.91
N LEU A 28 12.87 13.88 10.53
CA LEU A 28 11.96 14.91 11.04
C LEU A 28 10.74 14.27 11.72
N ASN A 29 10.80 14.24 13.05
CA ASN A 29 9.69 14.30 14.01
C ASN A 29 8.37 13.63 13.60
N TYR A 30 8.10 12.43 14.13
CA TYR A 30 6.76 11.86 14.44
C TYR A 30 5.64 12.05 13.39
N SER A 31 5.98 12.21 12.12
CA SER A 31 5.01 12.36 11.04
C SER A 31 4.60 10.95 10.66
N TYR A 32 3.47 10.50 11.19
CA TYR A 32 2.88 9.21 10.85
C TYR A 32 2.93 9.02 9.32
N PRO A 33 3.37 7.86 8.83
CA PRO A 33 3.39 7.59 7.40
C PRO A 33 2.01 7.88 6.82
N ILE A 34 1.96 8.29 5.55
CA ILE A 34 0.66 8.49 4.90
C ILE A 34 0.00 7.10 4.85
N CYS A 35 -1.08 6.95 5.64
CA CYS A 35 -1.84 5.73 5.80
C CYS A 35 -3.17 5.85 5.05
N PHE A 36 -3.48 4.92 4.17
CA PHE A 36 -4.85 4.74 3.68
C PHE A 36 -5.34 3.38 4.12
N THR A 37 -6.52 3.35 4.74
CA THR A 37 -7.23 2.11 5.05
C THR A 37 -8.37 1.97 4.06
N MET A 38 -8.43 0.84 3.38
CA MET A 38 -9.50 0.51 2.47
C MET A 38 -10.24 -0.73 2.96
N TYR A 39 -11.57 -0.62 3.03
CA TYR A 39 -12.43 -1.76 3.29
C TYR A 39 -12.56 -2.61 2.02
N PHE A 40 -12.40 -3.91 2.19
CA PHE A 40 -12.15 -4.78 1.06
C PHE A 40 -13.43 -5.41 0.48
N ASP A 41 -14.09 -4.67 -0.41
CA ASP A 41 -15.22 -5.19 -1.22
C ASP A 41 -14.88 -5.32 -2.71
N ASN A 42 -14.13 -4.37 -3.28
CA ASN A 42 -13.86 -4.33 -4.72
C ASN A 42 -12.42 -3.87 -5.03
N LEU A 43 -11.65 -4.73 -5.71
CA LEU A 43 -10.27 -4.46 -6.11
C LEU A 43 -10.15 -3.23 -7.03
N SER A 44 -11.10 -3.03 -7.95
CA SER A 44 -11.09 -1.89 -8.86
C SER A 44 -11.21 -0.57 -8.12
N TYR A 45 -11.98 -0.55 -7.02
CA TYR A 45 -12.11 0.63 -6.16
C TYR A 45 -10.80 0.92 -5.41
N CYS A 46 -10.08 -0.13 -5.01
CA CYS A 46 -8.76 -0.01 -4.39
C CYS A 46 -7.75 0.66 -5.35
N PHE A 47 -7.71 0.22 -6.61
CA PHE A 47 -6.86 0.85 -7.63
C PHE A 47 -7.25 2.30 -7.93
N TYR A 48 -8.55 2.60 -7.92
CA TYR A 48 -9.04 3.97 -8.07
C TYR A 48 -8.60 4.87 -6.92
N LEU A 49 -8.69 4.41 -5.67
CA LEU A 49 -8.21 5.17 -4.51
C LEU A 49 -6.69 5.42 -4.58
N ILE A 50 -5.93 4.41 -5.00
CA ILE A 50 -4.47 4.55 -5.19
C ILE A 50 -4.14 5.58 -6.27
N SER A 51 -4.89 5.60 -7.38
CA SER A 51 -4.64 6.56 -8.46
C SER A 51 -4.94 8.01 -8.08
N LEU A 52 -5.80 8.23 -7.09
CA LEU A 52 -6.07 9.56 -6.52
C LEU A 52 -4.97 10.04 -5.57
N CYS A 53 -4.13 9.15 -5.02
CA CYS A 53 -3.08 9.59 -4.10
C CYS A 53 -1.89 10.19 -4.84
N SER A 54 -1.61 11.47 -4.55
CA SER A 54 -0.46 12.21 -5.07
C SER A 54 0.89 11.58 -4.72
N CYS A 55 0.96 10.79 -3.65
CA CYS A 55 2.13 10.01 -3.27
C CYS A 55 2.60 9.08 -4.41
N PHE A 56 1.67 8.53 -5.19
CA PHE A 56 1.99 7.67 -6.32
C PHE A 56 2.42 8.43 -7.57
N ASN A 57 2.34 9.76 -7.59
CA ASN A 57 2.86 10.57 -8.71
C ASN A 57 4.39 10.67 -8.67
N ILE A 58 5.00 10.53 -7.49
CA ILE A 58 6.43 10.78 -7.24
C ILE A 58 7.25 9.49 -7.36
N ILE A 59 6.63 8.32 -7.16
CA ILE A 59 7.32 7.03 -7.23
C ILE A 59 7.57 6.58 -8.68
N SER A 60 8.64 5.82 -8.90
CA SER A 60 8.97 5.25 -10.20
C SER A 60 7.92 4.24 -10.67
N THR A 61 7.84 4.02 -12.00
CA THR A 61 6.94 3.04 -12.61
C THR A 61 7.11 1.64 -12.03
N SER A 62 8.35 1.24 -11.70
CA SER A 62 8.62 -0.06 -11.08
C SER A 62 7.98 -0.18 -9.69
N HIS A 63 8.02 0.88 -8.86
CA HIS A 63 7.34 0.88 -7.57
C HIS A 63 5.81 0.88 -7.72
N LYS A 64 5.26 1.57 -8.72
CA LYS A 64 3.82 1.49 -9.02
C LYS A 64 3.39 0.07 -9.37
N LEU A 65 4.18 -0.63 -10.20
CA LEU A 65 3.91 -2.02 -10.56
C LEU A 65 4.02 -2.95 -9.36
N TYR A 66 5.07 -2.80 -8.55
CA TYR A 66 5.24 -3.56 -7.30
C TYR A 66 4.05 -3.36 -6.36
N THR A 67 3.58 -2.12 -6.21
CA THR A 67 2.38 -1.79 -5.41
C THR A 67 1.16 -2.56 -5.92
N GLY A 68 0.95 -2.62 -7.23
CA GLY A 68 -0.16 -3.37 -7.80
C GLY A 68 -0.08 -4.87 -7.53
N VAL A 69 1.12 -5.45 -7.59
CA VAL A 69 1.35 -6.86 -7.26
C VAL A 69 1.05 -7.13 -5.78
N GLU A 70 1.55 -6.31 -4.87
CA GLU A 70 1.32 -6.48 -3.44
C GLU A 70 -0.15 -6.28 -3.04
N LEU A 71 -0.83 -5.29 -3.63
CA LEU A 71 -2.27 -5.10 -3.47
C LEU A 71 -3.03 -6.35 -3.93
N PHE A 72 -2.65 -6.95 -5.06
CA PHE A 72 -3.30 -8.15 -5.58
C PHE A 72 -2.99 -9.40 -4.74
N LYS A 73 -1.78 -9.52 -4.18
CA LYS A 73 -1.48 -10.58 -3.21
C LYS A 73 -2.32 -10.43 -1.95
N ALA A 74 -2.44 -9.20 -1.43
CA ALA A 74 -3.30 -8.91 -0.28
C ALA A 74 -4.76 -9.24 -0.61
N TYR A 75 -5.24 -8.90 -1.82
CA TYR A 75 -6.56 -9.30 -2.33
C TYR A 75 -6.78 -10.81 -2.24
N LEU A 76 -5.85 -11.58 -2.80
CA LEU A 76 -5.94 -13.03 -2.81
C LEU A 76 -5.91 -13.61 -1.40
N SER A 77 -5.06 -13.07 -0.52
CA SER A 77 -4.96 -13.54 0.86
C SER A 77 -6.30 -13.40 1.61
N ILE A 78 -7.00 -12.27 1.44
CA ILE A 78 -8.33 -12.04 2.01
C ILE A 78 -9.35 -13.02 1.42
N LYS A 79 -9.41 -13.13 0.09
CA LYS A 79 -10.37 -14.02 -0.58
C LYS A 79 -10.17 -15.50 -0.24
N LEU A 80 -8.92 -15.93 -0.06
CA LEU A 80 -8.56 -17.31 0.30
C LEU A 80 -8.50 -17.53 1.81
N SER A 81 -8.78 -16.50 2.62
CA SER A 81 -8.65 -16.55 4.09
C SER A 81 -7.25 -16.91 4.60
N GLN A 82 -6.22 -16.67 3.79
CA GLN A 82 -4.81 -16.92 4.07
C GLN A 82 -4.13 -15.69 4.70
N ASN A 83 -2.96 -15.92 5.32
CA ASN A 83 -2.16 -14.84 5.86
C ASN A 83 -1.42 -14.12 4.73
N TYR A 84 -1.47 -12.79 4.73
CA TYR A 84 -0.69 -11.96 3.83
C TYR A 84 0.76 -11.83 4.32
N VAL A 85 1.73 -11.92 3.40
CA VAL A 85 3.14 -11.63 3.65
C VAL A 85 3.68 -10.81 2.48
N GLN A 86 4.28 -9.67 2.78
CA GLN A 86 4.96 -8.82 1.81
C GLN A 86 6.41 -9.32 1.58
N GLN A 87 6.89 -9.29 0.34
CA GLN A 87 8.28 -9.62 -0.05
C GLN A 87 8.94 -8.46 -0.76
#